data_AF-A0A2T6IJ65-F1
#
_entry.id   AF-A0A2T6IJ65-F1
#
_cell.length_a   1.000
_cell.length_b   1.000
_cell.length_c   1.000
_cell.angle_alpha   90.00
_cell.angle_beta   90.00
_cell.angle_gamma   90.00
#
_symmetry.space_group_name_H-M   'P 1'
#
loop_
_entity.id
_entity.type
_entity.pdbx_description
1 polymer ?
#
loop_
_entity_poly.entity_id
_entity_poly.type
_entity_poly.pdbx_seq_one_letter_code
_entity_poly.pdbx_strand_id
1 'polypeptide(L)'
;MASVFHGLPSSLQLDTSIRVGEQELFLEWERGQVFDSVTAHTYKDIVSARGAVAVVVDVTEKEEKMPRPQALNTVNMLKLASQRLGMGPQQAMQTAERLYLSGKVTYPRTETCKYPESFDLRGTAAAQASNPYWGGYVKELLSSGLARPRDGVDAGDHPPITPVCSATEADVGGGDAWALYELITRHFLASISPDCRFLKRKVTFCVNEEIFSLSGRHMLDGGFTRIMRGDGMKDVSIPDFRKADQVPLHKISVGSGQTHPPPFLSESDLLGLMEKHGIGTDASMATHINNICERNYVSLVSNRRLEPTKLGVCLVHGYMQIDPDLVLPSVRASIEALVDVIAQ
;
A
#
# COMPACT_ATOMS: atom_id res chain seq x y z
N MET A 1 10.30 -23.40 -19.60
CA MET A 1 9.31 -23.60 -20.67
C MET A 1 8.14 -22.66 -20.43
N ALA A 2 8.10 -21.50 -21.10
CA ALA A 2 6.91 -20.65 -21.13
C ALA A 2 6.15 -20.96 -22.41
N SER A 3 5.46 -22.10 -22.41
CA SER A 3 4.63 -22.57 -23.51
C SER A 3 3.68 -23.60 -22.90
N VAL A 4 2.53 -23.11 -22.44
CA VAL A 4 1.14 -23.61 -22.64
C VAL A 4 0.27 -22.75 -21.70
N PHE A 5 0.08 -21.47 -22.03
CA PHE A 5 -1.13 -20.77 -21.59
C PHE A 5 -2.07 -20.77 -22.78
N HIS A 6 -2.86 -21.83 -22.92
CA HIS A 6 -4.10 -21.74 -23.70
C HIS A 6 -4.90 -20.56 -23.13
N GLY A 7 -5.45 -19.74 -24.03
CA GLY A 7 -5.93 -18.38 -23.76
C GLY A 7 -6.47 -18.17 -22.36
N LEU A 8 -5.83 -17.28 -21.59
CA LEU A 8 -6.30 -16.87 -20.28
C LEU A 8 -7.79 -16.51 -20.39
N PRO A 9 -8.63 -16.95 -19.45
CA PRO A 9 -10.06 -16.72 -19.57
C PRO A 9 -10.32 -15.21 -19.63
N SER A 10 -10.92 -14.78 -20.73
CA SER A 10 -11.40 -13.41 -20.88
C SER A 10 -12.46 -13.17 -19.80
N SER A 11 -12.21 -12.20 -18.92
CA SER A 11 -13.28 -11.73 -18.05
C SER A 11 -14.18 -10.78 -18.84
N LEU A 12 -15.46 -10.84 -18.57
CA LEU A 12 -16.48 -10.03 -19.21
C LEU A 12 -17.23 -9.28 -18.12
N GLN A 13 -17.45 -7.99 -18.31
CA GLN A 13 -18.20 -7.15 -17.39
C GLN A 13 -19.21 -6.30 -18.15
N LEU A 14 -20.20 -5.77 -17.45
CA LEU A 14 -21.12 -4.81 -18.04
C LEU A 14 -20.58 -3.39 -17.90
N ASP A 15 -20.07 -2.83 -18.99
CA ASP A 15 -19.68 -1.42 -19.07
C ASP A 15 -20.96 -0.59 -19.21
N THR A 16 -21.43 -0.05 -18.09
CA THR A 16 -22.70 0.66 -17.99
C THR A 16 -22.47 2.10 -17.57
N SER A 17 -23.10 3.06 -18.24
CA SER A 17 -23.04 4.47 -17.87
C SER A 17 -24.41 5.14 -17.87
N ILE A 18 -24.56 6.15 -17.03
CA ILE A 18 -25.69 7.09 -17.01
C ILE A 18 -25.20 8.49 -17.35
N ARG A 19 -26.10 9.35 -17.82
CA ARG A 19 -25.82 10.76 -18.06
C ARG A 19 -26.67 11.64 -17.16
N VAL A 20 -26.04 12.52 -16.40
CA VAL A 20 -26.69 13.51 -15.55
C VAL A 20 -26.14 14.89 -15.92
N GLY A 21 -26.97 15.71 -16.56
CA GLY A 21 -26.51 16.95 -17.20
C GLY A 21 -25.48 16.66 -18.30
N GLU A 22 -24.32 17.30 -18.23
CA GLU A 22 -23.20 17.07 -19.16
C GLU A 22 -22.25 15.94 -18.73
N GLN A 23 -22.43 15.39 -17.52
CA GLN A 23 -21.53 14.39 -16.97
C GLN A 23 -21.98 12.98 -17.33
N GLU A 24 -21.07 12.19 -17.91
CA GLU A 24 -21.22 10.75 -18.04
C GLU A 24 -20.57 10.05 -16.85
N LEU A 25 -21.33 9.14 -16.21
CA LEU A 25 -20.94 8.45 -14.99
C LEU A 25 -20.97 6.95 -15.25
N PHE A 26 -19.84 6.29 -15.06
CA PHE A 26 -19.72 4.84 -15.16
C PHE A 26 -20.19 4.19 -13.86
N LEU A 27 -21.00 3.16 -13.99
CA LEU A 27 -21.52 2.39 -12.88
C LEU A 27 -20.74 1.09 -12.71
N GLU A 28 -20.45 0.72 -11.47
CA GLU A 28 -19.86 -0.57 -11.13
C GLU A 28 -20.97 -1.62 -11.00
N TRP A 29 -20.87 -2.71 -11.75
CA TRP A 29 -21.81 -3.83 -11.65
C TRP A 29 -21.50 -4.66 -10.41
N GLU A 30 -22.46 -4.83 -9.49
CA GLU A 30 -22.21 -5.47 -8.19
C GLU A 30 -21.87 -6.98 -8.33
N ARG A 31 -22.23 -7.64 -9.44
CA ARG A 31 -21.77 -9.02 -9.71
C ARG A 31 -20.30 -9.09 -10.13
N GLY A 32 -19.68 -7.96 -10.43
CA GLY A 32 -18.29 -7.87 -10.88
C GLY A 32 -18.12 -8.35 -12.32
N GLN A 33 -17.45 -9.48 -12.49
CA GLN A 33 -17.09 -10.03 -13.80
C GLN A 33 -17.55 -11.48 -13.94
N VAL A 34 -17.91 -11.86 -15.16
CA VAL A 34 -18.28 -13.23 -15.55
C VAL A 34 -17.28 -13.74 -16.60
N PHE A 35 -17.15 -15.06 -16.74
CA PHE A 35 -16.17 -15.67 -17.65
C PHE A 35 -16.81 -16.44 -18.80
N ASP A 36 -18.14 -16.40 -18.91
CA ASP A 36 -18.91 -17.01 -19.97
C ASP A 36 -19.59 -15.95 -20.83
N SER A 37 -19.37 -16.03 -22.15
CA SER A 37 -19.86 -15.03 -23.10
C SER A 37 -21.38 -15.03 -23.20
N VAL A 38 -22.02 -16.21 -23.19
CA VAL A 38 -23.47 -16.33 -23.25
C VAL A 38 -24.11 -15.69 -22.02
N THR A 39 -23.54 -15.95 -20.85
CA THR A 39 -23.94 -15.34 -19.58
C THR A 39 -23.80 -13.82 -19.61
N ALA A 40 -22.67 -13.29 -20.07
CA ALA A 40 -22.45 -11.83 -20.15
C ALA A 40 -23.47 -11.14 -21.08
N HIS A 41 -23.74 -11.72 -22.25
CA HIS A 41 -24.71 -11.19 -23.20
C HIS A 41 -26.15 -11.34 -22.66
N THR A 42 -26.46 -12.42 -21.94
CA THR A 42 -27.77 -12.60 -21.29
C THR A 42 -28.03 -11.49 -20.28
N TYR A 43 -27.05 -11.16 -19.42
CA TYR A 43 -27.20 -10.04 -18.48
C TYR A 43 -27.29 -8.70 -19.17
N LYS A 44 -26.50 -8.47 -20.23
CA LYS A 44 -26.64 -7.25 -21.06
C LYS A 44 -28.07 -7.13 -21.62
N ASP A 45 -28.65 -8.22 -22.13
CA ASP A 45 -29.98 -8.22 -22.71
C ASP A 45 -31.06 -7.98 -21.64
N ILE A 46 -30.91 -8.56 -20.44
CA ILE A 46 -31.77 -8.28 -19.27
C ILE A 46 -31.75 -6.78 -18.93
N VAL A 47 -30.55 -6.20 -18.80
CA VAL A 47 -30.40 -4.79 -18.43
C VAL A 47 -30.88 -3.85 -19.54
N SER A 48 -30.72 -4.25 -20.81
CA SER A 48 -31.17 -3.47 -21.97
C SER A 48 -32.69 -3.58 -22.23
N ALA A 49 -33.38 -4.53 -21.59
CA ALA A 49 -34.82 -4.71 -21.76
C ALA A 49 -35.62 -3.51 -21.22
N ARG A 50 -36.89 -3.40 -21.63
CA ARG A 50 -37.90 -2.51 -21.00
C ARG A 50 -37.46 -1.04 -20.80
N GLY A 51 -36.71 -0.49 -21.76
CA GLY A 51 -36.34 0.93 -21.76
C GLY A 51 -35.08 1.30 -20.97
N ALA A 52 -34.40 0.32 -20.35
CA ALA A 52 -33.07 0.49 -19.73
C ALA A 52 -32.98 1.71 -18.79
N VAL A 53 -33.84 1.77 -17.77
CA VAL A 53 -33.88 2.86 -16.79
C VAL A 53 -33.24 2.39 -15.48
N ALA A 54 -32.25 3.13 -15.01
CA ALA A 54 -31.65 2.96 -13.69
C ALA A 54 -32.51 3.65 -12.64
N VAL A 55 -33.07 2.86 -11.72
CA VAL A 55 -33.83 3.36 -10.58
C VAL A 55 -32.94 3.38 -9.36
N VAL A 56 -32.82 4.54 -8.70
CA VAL A 56 -32.07 4.66 -7.46
C VAL A 56 -32.81 3.91 -6.34
N VAL A 57 -32.22 2.83 -5.84
CA VAL A 57 -32.82 2.02 -4.77
C VAL A 57 -32.32 2.42 -3.38
N ASP A 58 -31.10 2.93 -3.31
CA ASP A 58 -30.49 3.34 -2.05
C ASP A 58 -29.43 4.43 -2.25
N VAL A 59 -29.31 5.32 -1.28
CA VAL A 59 -28.28 6.37 -1.21
C VAL A 59 -27.74 6.36 0.20
N THR A 60 -26.48 5.97 0.33
CA THR A 60 -25.80 5.91 1.62
C THR A 60 -24.73 6.98 1.69
N GLU A 61 -24.64 7.64 2.83
CA GLU A 61 -23.55 8.53 3.18
C GLU A 61 -22.98 8.10 4.52
N LYS A 62 -21.68 7.89 4.56
CA LYS A 62 -20.97 7.45 5.77
C LYS A 62 -19.66 8.18 5.88
N GLU A 63 -19.40 8.76 7.06
CA GLU A 63 -18.06 9.22 7.39
C GLU A 63 -17.16 7.99 7.57
N GLU A 64 -16.13 7.91 6.74
CA GLU A 64 -15.06 6.92 6.81
C GLU A 64 -13.74 7.59 7.17
N LYS A 65 -12.81 6.79 7.69
CA LYS A 65 -11.48 7.25 8.08
C LYS A 65 -10.41 6.42 7.38
N MET A 66 -9.44 7.10 6.80
CA MET A 66 -8.18 6.49 6.41
C MET A 66 -7.24 6.59 7.61
N PRO A 67 -6.88 5.45 8.23
CA PRO A 67 -6.08 5.48 9.44
C PRO A 67 -4.67 5.95 9.13
N ARG A 68 -4.09 6.76 10.02
CA ARG A 68 -2.67 7.13 10.03
C ARG A 68 -1.78 5.88 10.04
N PRO A 69 -0.50 5.99 9.63
CA PRO A 69 0.40 4.85 9.67
C PRO A 69 0.74 4.44 11.11
N GLN A 70 1.12 3.17 11.31
CA GLN A 70 1.80 2.73 12.53
C GLN A 70 3.21 3.33 12.61
N ALA A 71 3.83 3.25 13.79
CA ALA A 71 5.23 3.66 13.94
C ALA A 71 6.13 2.84 13.00
N LEU A 72 7.23 3.45 12.57
CA LEU A 72 8.08 2.87 11.52
C LEU A 72 9.03 1.82 12.11
N ASN A 73 8.94 0.58 11.66
CA ASN A 73 9.94 -0.46 11.90
C ASN A 73 10.84 -0.64 10.66
N THR A 74 11.85 -1.51 10.75
CA THR A 74 12.79 -1.77 9.66
C THR A 74 12.10 -2.26 8.39
N VAL A 75 11.22 -3.26 8.48
CA VAL A 75 10.58 -3.86 7.31
C VAL A 75 9.75 -2.82 6.56
N ASN A 76 8.96 -2.02 7.27
CA ASN A 76 8.17 -0.96 6.64
C ASN A 76 9.04 0.16 6.07
N MET A 77 10.15 0.53 6.72
CA MET A 77 11.11 1.49 6.16
C MET A 77 11.65 1.00 4.81
N LEU A 78 12.10 -0.26 4.73
CA LEU A 78 12.65 -0.84 3.50
C LEU A 78 11.58 -0.96 2.39
N LYS A 79 10.36 -1.37 2.74
CA LYS A 79 9.23 -1.43 1.80
C LYS A 79 8.90 -0.07 1.22
N LEU A 80 8.83 0.96 2.07
CA LEU A 80 8.55 2.33 1.66
C LEU A 80 9.70 2.93 0.84
N ALA A 81 10.97 2.66 1.18
CA ALA A 81 12.12 3.11 0.42
C ALA A 81 12.14 2.50 -0.99
N SER A 82 11.83 1.21 -1.13
CA SER A 82 11.71 0.55 -2.44
C SER A 82 10.55 1.11 -3.27
N GLN A 83 9.36 1.23 -2.68
CA GLN A 83 8.16 1.70 -3.39
C GLN A 83 8.18 3.18 -3.76
N ARG A 84 8.70 4.04 -2.88
CA ARG A 84 8.58 5.51 -3.03
C ARG A 84 9.86 6.18 -3.49
N LEU A 85 11.02 5.61 -3.15
CA LEU A 85 12.32 6.21 -3.43
C LEU A 85 13.12 5.42 -4.47
N GLY A 86 12.64 4.23 -4.86
CA GLY A 86 13.38 3.37 -5.78
C GLY A 86 14.69 2.83 -5.19
N MET A 87 14.86 2.83 -3.87
CA MET A 87 16.06 2.32 -3.20
C MET A 87 15.97 0.83 -2.94
N GLY A 88 17.05 0.09 -3.21
CA GLY A 88 17.12 -1.32 -2.85
C GLY A 88 17.20 -1.52 -1.34
N PRO A 89 16.72 -2.65 -0.79
CA PRO A 89 16.74 -2.90 0.65
C PRO A 89 18.12 -2.71 1.29
N GLN A 90 19.18 -3.21 0.64
CA GLN A 90 20.56 -3.07 1.12
C GLN A 90 21.04 -1.61 1.11
N GLN A 91 20.76 -0.87 0.04
CA GLN A 91 21.10 0.56 -0.09
C GLN A 91 20.34 1.41 0.94
N ALA A 92 19.05 1.14 1.13
CA ALA A 92 18.21 1.81 2.12
C ALA A 92 18.72 1.56 3.54
N MET A 93 19.05 0.32 3.89
CA MET A 93 19.62 -0.03 5.19
C MET A 93 20.96 0.68 5.45
N GLN A 94 21.90 0.63 4.49
CA GLN A 94 23.19 1.34 4.61
C GLN A 94 23.01 2.85 4.74
N THR A 95 22.02 3.42 4.06
CA THR A 95 21.71 4.85 4.15
C THR A 95 21.12 5.19 5.52
N ALA A 96 20.21 4.37 6.04
CA ALA A 96 19.65 4.53 7.37
C ALA A 96 20.72 4.41 8.47
N GLU A 97 21.67 3.47 8.33
CA GLU A 97 22.80 3.32 9.26
C GLU A 97 23.69 4.59 9.26
N ARG A 98 23.97 5.19 8.10
CA ARG A 98 24.70 6.48 8.04
C ARG A 98 23.92 7.61 8.71
N LEU A 99 22.60 7.67 8.54
CA LEU A 99 21.75 8.66 9.21
C LEU A 99 21.76 8.46 10.74
N TYR A 100 21.77 7.21 11.20
CA TYR A 100 21.88 6.89 12.62
C TYR A 100 23.24 7.29 13.19
N LEU A 101 24.35 6.93 12.53
CA LEU A 101 25.71 7.26 12.94
C LEU A 101 25.97 8.78 12.98
N SER A 102 25.23 9.56 12.18
CA SER A 102 25.26 11.02 12.20
C SER A 102 24.24 11.66 13.16
N GLY A 103 23.54 10.87 13.97
CA GLY A 103 22.60 11.34 14.99
C GLY A 103 21.30 11.92 14.44
N LYS A 104 20.89 11.53 13.22
CA LYS A 104 19.70 12.07 12.54
C LYS A 104 18.45 11.24 12.79
N VAL A 105 18.60 9.93 12.97
CA VAL A 105 17.49 9.00 13.23
C VAL A 105 17.85 8.05 14.37
N THR A 106 16.86 7.42 14.98
CA THR A 106 17.05 6.31 15.92
C THR A 106 17.59 5.06 15.20
N TYR A 107 18.00 4.05 15.97
CA TYR A 107 18.61 2.85 15.40
C TYR A 107 17.68 2.17 14.38
N PRO A 108 18.14 1.92 13.13
CA PRO A 108 17.25 1.56 12.02
C PRO A 108 17.00 0.05 11.87
N ARG A 109 17.48 -0.75 12.83
CA ARG A 109 17.27 -2.20 12.92
C ARG A 109 16.39 -2.47 14.15
N THR A 110 15.09 -2.49 13.91
CA THR A 110 14.08 -2.75 14.93
C THR A 110 12.83 -3.35 14.31
N GLU A 111 12.23 -4.30 15.02
CA GLU A 111 10.93 -4.88 14.70
C GLU A 111 9.79 -4.11 15.37
N THR A 112 10.09 -3.32 16.39
CA THR A 112 9.14 -2.51 17.15
C THR A 112 8.45 -1.46 16.28
N CYS A 113 7.12 -1.52 16.28
CA CYS A 113 6.23 -0.54 15.65
C CYS A 113 5.27 0.12 16.66
N LYS A 114 5.63 0.07 17.95
CA LYS A 114 4.94 0.72 19.06
C LYS A 114 5.87 1.70 19.78
N TYR A 115 5.40 2.92 20.02
CA TYR A 115 6.13 3.85 20.87
C TYR A 115 6.02 3.45 22.34
N PRO A 116 7.12 3.42 23.11
CA PRO A 116 7.04 3.21 24.55
C PRO A 116 6.32 4.38 25.23
N GLU A 117 5.65 4.13 26.36
CA GLU A 117 4.87 5.16 27.07
C GLU A 117 5.74 6.36 27.52
N SER A 118 7.03 6.12 27.76
CA SER A 118 8.01 7.13 28.12
C SER A 118 8.53 7.97 26.94
N PHE A 119 8.15 7.65 25.70
CA PHE A 119 8.66 8.34 24.51
C PHE A 119 8.12 9.77 24.41
N ASP A 120 9.01 10.77 24.35
CA ASP A 120 8.62 12.18 24.21
C ASP A 120 8.25 12.54 22.77
N LEU A 121 7.05 12.10 22.33
CA LEU A 121 6.51 12.39 21.00
C LEU A 121 6.44 13.89 20.72
N ARG A 122 6.13 14.68 21.75
CA ARG A 122 5.96 16.13 21.62
C ARG A 122 7.31 16.82 21.41
N GLY A 123 8.33 16.44 22.17
CA GLY A 123 9.70 16.93 22.00
C GLY A 123 10.28 16.53 20.65
N THR A 124 10.11 15.26 20.23
CA THR A 124 10.57 14.79 18.91
C THR A 124 9.88 15.56 17.77
N ALA A 125 8.57 15.83 17.87
CA ALA A 125 7.88 16.68 16.91
C ALA A 125 8.38 18.13 16.94
N ALA A 126 8.53 18.72 18.13
CA ALA A 126 9.02 20.09 18.29
C ALA A 126 10.43 20.31 17.73
N ALA A 127 11.30 19.30 17.81
CA ALA A 127 12.63 19.34 17.20
C ALA A 127 12.60 19.54 15.68
N GLN A 128 11.46 19.26 15.02
CA GLN A 128 11.25 19.40 13.58
C GLN A 128 10.60 20.74 13.16
N ALA A 129 10.24 21.60 14.11
CA ALA A 129 9.43 22.81 13.86
C ALA A 129 10.15 23.91 13.06
N SER A 130 11.48 23.87 12.99
CA SER A 130 12.31 24.82 12.22
C SER A 130 12.54 24.40 10.77
N ASN A 131 12.14 23.18 10.38
CA ASN A 131 12.38 22.70 9.03
C ASN A 131 11.53 23.46 7.99
N PRO A 132 12.11 23.88 6.83
CA PRO A 132 11.38 24.67 5.84
C PRO A 132 10.23 23.93 5.15
N TYR A 133 10.27 22.59 5.07
CA TYR A 133 9.28 21.81 4.32
C TYR A 133 8.07 21.39 5.15
N TRP A 134 8.23 21.19 6.46
CA TRP A 134 7.16 20.71 7.34
C TRP A 134 7.03 21.47 8.66
N GLY A 135 7.90 22.44 8.95
CA GLY A 135 7.87 23.18 10.21
C GLY A 135 6.54 23.92 10.44
N GLY A 136 5.90 24.41 9.39
CA GLY A 136 4.54 24.98 9.46
C GLY A 136 3.50 23.96 9.95
N TYR A 137 3.52 22.75 9.36
CA TYR A 137 2.65 21.64 9.77
C TYR A 137 2.90 21.21 11.22
N VAL A 138 4.18 21.12 11.62
CA VAL A 138 4.56 20.76 12.99
C VAL A 138 4.01 21.77 14.01
N LYS A 139 4.12 23.07 13.73
CA LYS A 139 3.60 24.12 14.63
C LYS A 139 2.08 24.02 14.80
N GLU A 140 1.37 23.75 13.70
CA GLU A 140 -0.08 23.49 13.73
C GLU A 140 -0.41 22.23 14.54
N LEU A 141 0.30 21.13 14.31
CA LEU A 141 0.09 19.87 15.03
C LEU A 141 0.33 20.00 16.54
N LEU A 142 1.37 20.74 16.93
CA LEU A 142 1.69 21.00 18.34
C LEU A 142 0.64 21.86 19.05
N SER A 143 -0.01 22.80 18.34
CA SER A 143 -1.04 23.68 18.90
C SER A 143 -2.41 23.00 18.96
N SER A 144 -2.76 22.21 17.95
CA SER A 144 -4.04 21.49 17.87
C SER A 144 -4.06 20.17 18.66
N GLY A 145 -2.88 19.64 18.99
CA GLY A 145 -2.72 18.43 19.80
C GLY A 145 -2.37 17.20 18.96
N LEU A 146 -1.46 16.38 19.48
CA LEU A 146 -1.02 15.15 18.81
C LEU A 146 -2.11 14.09 18.94
N ALA A 147 -2.34 13.34 17.87
CA ALA A 147 -3.11 12.10 17.97
C ALA A 147 -2.27 11.05 18.70
N ARG A 148 -2.92 10.24 19.55
CA ARG A 148 -2.28 9.04 20.12
C ARG A 148 -1.78 8.18 18.96
N PRO A 149 -0.53 7.70 18.93
CA PRO A 149 -0.09 6.79 17.89
C PRO A 149 -0.95 5.53 17.81
N ARG A 150 -1.01 4.89 16.65
CA ARG A 150 -1.66 3.57 16.53
C ARG A 150 -0.85 2.55 17.32
N ASP A 151 -1.55 1.58 17.91
CA ASP A 151 -0.90 0.47 18.60
C ASP A 151 -0.14 -0.41 17.60
N GLY A 152 0.85 -1.11 18.11
CA GLY A 152 1.77 -1.93 17.33
C GLY A 152 2.42 -3.00 18.19
N VAL A 153 3.45 -3.64 17.65
CA VAL A 153 4.27 -4.63 18.34
C VAL A 153 5.42 -3.91 19.02
N ASP A 154 5.66 -4.26 20.28
CA ASP A 154 6.89 -3.97 21.00
C ASP A 154 7.70 -5.26 21.04
N ALA A 155 8.81 -5.29 20.29
CA ALA A 155 9.68 -6.45 20.21
C ALA A 155 10.71 -6.48 21.35
N GLY A 156 10.73 -5.46 22.22
CA GLY A 156 11.69 -5.37 23.33
C GLY A 156 13.12 -5.03 22.89
N ASP A 157 13.30 -4.58 21.65
CA ASP A 157 14.60 -4.25 21.05
C ASP A 157 14.94 -2.75 21.19
N HIS A 158 14.48 -1.93 20.24
CA HIS A 158 14.69 -0.49 20.18
C HIS A 158 13.35 0.21 19.91
N PRO A 159 13.22 1.51 20.26
CA PRO A 159 12.05 2.28 19.84
C PRO A 159 11.92 2.32 18.30
N PRO A 160 10.72 2.61 17.77
CA PRO A 160 10.53 2.77 16.33
C PRO A 160 11.51 3.77 15.71
N ILE A 161 11.72 3.63 14.40
CA ILE A 161 12.60 4.49 13.61
C ILE A 161 11.98 5.90 13.54
N THR A 162 12.60 6.87 14.20
CA THR A 162 12.15 8.26 14.29
C THR A 162 13.27 9.24 14.00
N PRO A 163 12.96 10.46 13.52
CA PRO A 163 13.95 11.53 13.47
C PRO A 163 14.37 11.95 14.89
N VAL A 164 15.64 12.29 15.08
CA VAL A 164 16.19 12.72 16.38
C VAL A 164 16.29 14.26 16.46
N CYS A 165 16.76 14.89 15.39
CA CYS A 165 16.89 16.34 15.28
C CYS A 165 16.41 16.81 13.90
N SER A 166 16.08 18.09 13.73
CA SER A 166 15.83 18.63 12.40
C SER A 166 17.11 18.65 11.59
N ALA A 167 17.00 18.27 10.32
CA ALA A 167 18.06 18.37 9.34
C ALA A 167 17.53 18.99 8.05
N THR A 168 18.42 19.65 7.30
CA THR A 168 18.23 20.07 5.92
C THR A 168 18.87 19.06 4.97
N GLU A 169 18.62 19.23 3.67
CA GLU A 169 19.24 18.40 2.64
C GLU A 169 20.77 18.44 2.72
N ALA A 170 21.35 19.62 2.98
CA ALA A 170 22.80 19.79 3.14
C ALA A 170 23.36 19.06 4.38
N ASP A 171 22.61 19.04 5.49
CA ASP A 171 23.07 18.43 6.75
C ASP A 171 23.22 16.90 6.68
N VAL A 172 22.57 16.26 5.70
CA VAL A 172 22.60 14.80 5.52
C VAL A 172 23.30 14.36 4.23
N GLY A 173 23.88 15.31 3.48
CA GLY A 173 24.65 15.03 2.26
C GLY A 173 23.82 14.96 0.96
N GLY A 174 22.55 15.32 1.00
CA GLY A 174 21.67 15.35 -0.17
C GLY A 174 21.25 13.98 -0.72
N GLY A 175 20.55 14.00 -1.86
CA GLY A 175 20.21 12.80 -2.64
C GLY A 175 19.45 11.76 -1.82
N ASP A 176 19.92 10.51 -1.87
CA ASP A 176 19.28 9.38 -1.20
C ASP A 176 19.20 9.53 0.33
N ALA A 177 20.23 10.11 0.95
CA ALA A 177 20.24 10.31 2.40
C ALA A 177 19.14 11.29 2.83
N TRP A 178 18.97 12.37 2.07
CA TRP A 178 17.87 13.32 2.29
C TRP A 178 16.51 12.69 2.01
N ALA A 179 16.36 11.99 0.89
CA ALA A 179 15.11 11.34 0.52
C ALA A 179 14.63 10.34 1.60
N LEU A 180 15.55 9.56 2.17
CA LEU A 180 15.23 8.62 3.24
C LEU A 180 14.96 9.33 4.58
N TYR A 181 15.78 10.32 4.95
CA TYR A 181 15.55 11.13 6.16
C TYR A 181 14.17 11.83 6.12
N GLU A 182 13.81 12.42 4.99
CA GLU A 182 12.52 13.05 4.78
C GLU A 182 11.37 12.06 4.89
N LEU A 183 11.52 10.86 4.30
CA LEU A 183 10.54 9.79 4.42
C LEU A 183 10.31 9.39 5.88
N ILE A 184 11.38 9.14 6.63
CA ILE A 184 11.32 8.79 8.05
C ILE A 184 10.64 9.91 8.86
N THR A 185 11.03 11.17 8.60
CA THR A 185 10.51 12.32 9.34
C THR A 185 9.02 12.54 9.07
N ARG A 186 8.59 12.52 7.80
CA ARG A 186 7.18 12.67 7.43
C ARG A 186 6.34 11.50 7.93
N HIS A 187 6.87 10.29 7.91
CA HIS A 187 6.18 9.11 8.45
C HIS A 187 5.98 9.21 9.95
N PHE A 188 7.00 9.62 10.70
CA PHE A 188 6.88 9.91 12.13
C PHE A 188 5.77 10.93 12.40
N LEU A 189 5.83 12.10 11.73
CA LEU A 189 4.83 13.14 11.88
C LEU A 189 3.43 12.63 11.53
N ALA A 190 3.29 11.85 10.44
CA ALA A 190 2.03 11.23 10.07
C ALA A 190 1.49 10.28 11.15
N SER A 191 2.34 9.50 11.81
CA SER A 191 1.93 8.52 12.84
C SER A 191 1.34 9.17 14.11
N ILE A 192 1.68 10.44 14.38
CA ILE A 192 1.17 11.25 15.49
C ILE A 192 0.14 12.31 15.04
N SER A 193 -0.22 12.32 13.75
CA SER A 193 -1.26 13.19 13.20
C SER A 193 -2.64 12.56 13.27
N PRO A 194 -3.73 13.33 13.21
CA PRO A 194 -5.08 12.78 13.08
C PRO A 194 -5.26 11.91 11.82
N ASP A 195 -6.20 10.97 11.89
CA ASP A 195 -6.63 10.20 10.72
C ASP A 195 -7.24 11.12 9.66
N CYS A 196 -7.10 10.75 8.39
CA CYS A 196 -7.81 11.43 7.30
C CYS A 196 -9.28 11.01 7.32
N ARG A 197 -10.20 11.98 7.26
CA ARG A 197 -11.65 11.77 7.36
C ARG A 197 -12.33 12.25 6.09
N PHE A 198 -13.27 11.46 5.61
CA PHE A 198 -14.00 11.76 4.39
C PHE A 198 -15.43 11.22 4.45
N LEU A 199 -16.34 11.90 3.77
CA LEU A 199 -17.68 11.42 3.54
C LEU A 199 -17.65 10.54 2.30
N LYS A 200 -17.94 9.24 2.45
CA LYS A 200 -18.15 8.34 1.32
C LYS A 200 -19.64 8.29 1.02
N ARG A 201 -20.00 8.57 -0.23
CA ARG A 201 -21.37 8.47 -0.73
C ARG A 201 -21.45 7.32 -1.72
N LYS A 202 -22.33 6.35 -1.48
CA LYS A 202 -22.60 5.26 -2.44
C LYS A 202 -24.06 5.33 -2.85
N VAL A 203 -24.29 5.46 -4.16
CA VAL A 203 -25.61 5.40 -4.77
C VAL A 203 -25.76 4.03 -5.42
N THR A 204 -26.84 3.33 -5.08
CA THR A 204 -27.14 2.01 -5.61
C THR A 204 -28.33 2.12 -6.56
N PHE A 205 -28.17 1.58 -7.77
CA PHE A 205 -29.15 1.58 -8.82
C PHE A 205 -29.63 0.15 -9.09
N CYS A 206 -30.90 -0.01 -9.41
CA CYS A 206 -31.46 -1.23 -9.96
C CYS A 206 -31.89 -0.97 -11.41
N VAL A 207 -31.43 -1.83 -12.33
CA VAL A 207 -31.85 -1.84 -13.73
C VAL A 207 -32.31 -3.27 -14.04
N ASN A 208 -33.61 -3.47 -14.24
CA ASN A 208 -34.20 -4.78 -14.58
C ASN A 208 -33.61 -5.95 -13.77
N GLU A 209 -33.65 -5.86 -12.44
CA GLU A 209 -33.16 -6.87 -11.47
C GLU A 209 -31.65 -6.90 -11.22
N GLU A 210 -30.86 -6.19 -12.03
CA GLU A 210 -29.41 -6.09 -11.83
C GLU A 210 -29.04 -4.84 -11.03
N ILE A 211 -28.06 -5.01 -10.12
CA ILE A 211 -27.62 -3.96 -9.22
C ILE A 211 -26.30 -3.36 -9.70
N PHE A 212 -26.29 -2.04 -9.74
CA PHE A 212 -25.13 -1.24 -10.06
C PHE A 212 -24.89 -0.23 -8.96
N SER A 213 -23.67 0.27 -8.84
CA SER A 213 -23.37 1.36 -7.91
C SER A 213 -22.44 2.41 -8.47
N LEU A 214 -22.52 3.59 -7.88
CA LEU A 214 -21.65 4.72 -8.10
C LEU A 214 -21.17 5.21 -6.74
N SER A 215 -19.86 5.35 -6.57
CA SER A 215 -19.27 5.85 -5.34
C SER A 215 -18.58 7.18 -5.55
N GLY A 216 -18.91 8.14 -4.70
CA GLY A 216 -18.21 9.42 -4.55
C GLY A 216 -17.58 9.53 -3.18
N ARG A 217 -16.67 10.49 -3.04
CA ARG A 217 -16.07 10.83 -1.75
C ARG A 217 -15.75 12.31 -1.67
N HIS A 218 -15.92 12.89 -0.49
CA HIS A 218 -15.59 14.27 -0.19
C HIS A 218 -14.72 14.33 1.07
N MET A 219 -13.53 14.91 0.96
CA MET A 219 -12.60 15.09 2.06
C MET A 219 -13.21 16.04 3.10
N LEU A 220 -13.30 15.58 4.35
CA LEU A 220 -13.69 16.43 5.47
C LEU A 220 -12.46 16.99 6.17
N ASP A 221 -11.41 16.17 6.31
CA ASP A 221 -10.17 16.51 6.99
C ASP A 221 -9.02 15.67 6.43
N GLY A 222 -7.99 16.32 5.90
CA GLY A 222 -6.83 15.65 5.32
C GLY A 222 -5.94 14.93 6.37
N GLY A 223 -6.04 15.26 7.65
CA GLY A 223 -5.26 14.62 8.72
C GLY A 223 -3.77 14.44 8.36
N PHE A 224 -3.27 13.22 8.53
CA PHE A 224 -1.89 12.84 8.21
C PHE A 224 -1.53 12.93 6.71
N THR A 225 -2.50 12.92 5.78
CA THR A 225 -2.16 12.95 4.34
C THR A 225 -1.57 14.30 3.92
N ARG A 226 -1.80 15.36 4.70
CA ARG A 226 -1.23 16.71 4.47
C ARG A 226 0.29 16.76 4.62
N ILE A 227 0.89 15.86 5.40
CA ILE A 227 2.35 15.80 5.62
C ILE A 227 3.05 14.79 4.70
N MET A 228 2.30 13.87 4.09
CA MET A 228 2.85 12.86 3.19
C MET A 228 3.14 13.45 1.80
N ARG A 229 4.20 12.96 1.13
CA ARG A 229 4.45 13.28 -0.27
C ARG A 229 3.50 12.52 -1.19
N GLY A 230 3.07 13.16 -2.26
CA GLY A 230 2.19 12.62 -3.29
C GLY A 230 0.82 13.29 -3.30
N ASP A 231 0.02 12.94 -4.31
CA ASP A 231 -1.39 13.33 -4.34
C ASP A 231 -2.10 12.64 -3.19
N GLY A 232 -2.51 13.41 -2.18
CA GLY A 232 -3.37 12.94 -1.11
C GLY A 232 -4.70 12.41 -1.67
N MET A 233 -5.61 12.01 -0.78
CA MET A 233 -6.90 11.54 -1.25
C MET A 233 -7.65 12.68 -1.96
N LYS A 234 -8.01 12.48 -3.24
CA LYS A 234 -8.75 13.46 -4.04
C LYS A 234 -10.24 13.23 -3.93
N ASP A 235 -11.01 14.32 -3.92
CA ASP A 235 -12.46 14.26 -3.99
C ASP A 235 -12.92 13.62 -5.30
N VAL A 236 -13.99 12.84 -5.19
CA VAL A 236 -14.71 12.27 -6.32
C VAL A 236 -16.14 12.73 -6.17
N SER A 237 -16.46 13.83 -6.84
CA SER A 237 -17.81 14.40 -6.82
C SER A 237 -18.74 13.56 -7.67
N ILE A 238 -19.91 13.25 -7.13
CA ILE A 238 -21.01 12.61 -7.85
C ILE A 238 -22.26 13.49 -7.69
N PRO A 239 -23.15 13.55 -8.70
CA PRO A 239 -24.39 14.31 -8.60
C PRO A 239 -25.27 13.85 -7.44
N ASP A 240 -26.21 14.71 -7.06
CA ASP A 240 -27.24 14.35 -6.10
C ASP A 240 -28.27 13.41 -6.70
N PHE A 241 -28.50 12.31 -6.00
CA PHE A 241 -29.56 11.33 -6.29
C PHE A 241 -30.46 11.18 -5.08
N ARG A 242 -31.74 10.95 -5.32
CA ARG A 242 -32.75 10.59 -4.32
C ARG A 242 -33.30 9.21 -4.61
N LYS A 243 -33.71 8.52 -3.56
CA LYS A 243 -34.38 7.23 -3.69
C LYS A 243 -35.60 7.36 -4.60
N ALA A 244 -35.78 6.38 -5.49
CA ALA A 244 -36.77 6.33 -6.54
C ALA A 244 -36.55 7.30 -7.73
N ASP A 245 -35.46 8.06 -7.78
CA ASP A 245 -35.08 8.76 -9.00
C ASP A 245 -34.86 7.77 -10.14
N GLN A 246 -35.28 8.16 -11.34
CA GLN A 246 -35.19 7.36 -12.55
C GLN A 246 -34.27 8.05 -13.55
N VAL A 247 -33.21 7.36 -13.95
CA VAL A 247 -32.21 7.89 -14.88
C VAL A 247 -32.07 6.91 -16.04
N PRO A 248 -32.35 7.32 -17.29
CA PRO A 248 -32.10 6.47 -18.44
C PRO A 248 -30.63 6.08 -18.53
N LEU A 249 -30.34 4.81 -18.83
CA LEU A 249 -28.97 4.40 -19.16
C LEU A 249 -28.51 5.17 -20.41
N HIS A 250 -27.29 5.69 -20.34
CA HIS A 250 -26.65 6.32 -21.48
C HIS A 250 -26.00 5.29 -22.40
N LYS A 251 -25.29 4.33 -21.82
CA LYS A 251 -24.61 3.25 -22.54
C LYS A 251 -24.66 1.96 -21.74
N ILE A 252 -24.77 0.86 -22.47
CA ILE A 252 -24.50 -0.48 -21.96
C ILE A 252 -23.79 -1.32 -23.03
N SER A 253 -22.67 -1.94 -22.65
CA SER A 253 -21.93 -2.87 -23.48
C SER A 253 -21.31 -3.97 -22.63
N VAL A 254 -21.01 -5.11 -23.26
CA VAL A 254 -20.14 -6.11 -22.64
C VAL A 254 -18.70 -5.69 -22.90
N GLY A 255 -18.01 -5.27 -21.84
CA GLY A 255 -16.58 -5.00 -21.85
C GLY A 255 -15.79 -6.29 -21.70
N SER A 256 -14.70 -6.44 -22.46
CA SER A 256 -13.78 -7.56 -22.30
C SER A 256 -12.54 -7.13 -21.52
N GLY A 257 -12.34 -7.73 -20.36
CA GLY A 257 -11.07 -7.75 -19.65
C GLY A 257 -10.27 -9.00 -20.00
N GLN A 258 -8.97 -8.93 -19.77
CA GLN A 258 -8.11 -10.11 -19.72
C GLN A 258 -7.53 -10.22 -18.32
N THR A 259 -7.62 -11.40 -17.72
CA THR A 259 -6.82 -11.68 -16.54
C THR A 259 -5.36 -11.69 -16.96
N HIS A 260 -4.53 -10.88 -16.32
CA HIS A 260 -3.09 -10.94 -16.51
C HIS A 260 -2.47 -11.83 -15.43
N PRO A 261 -1.43 -12.62 -15.76
CA PRO A 261 -0.66 -13.29 -14.73
C PRO A 261 -0.11 -12.25 -13.76
N PRO A 262 0.06 -12.60 -12.47
CA PRO A 262 0.67 -11.67 -11.52
C PRO A 262 2.06 -11.28 -12.01
N PRO A 263 2.45 -10.00 -11.85
CA PRO A 263 3.81 -9.58 -12.17
C PRO A 263 4.81 -10.29 -11.24
N PHE A 264 6.08 -10.32 -11.63
CA PHE A 264 7.15 -10.73 -10.71
C PHE A 264 7.11 -9.92 -9.42
N LEU A 265 7.52 -10.54 -8.32
CA LEU A 265 7.58 -9.89 -7.01
C LEU A 265 8.50 -8.66 -7.08
N SER A 266 8.04 -7.52 -6.58
CA SER A 266 8.94 -6.43 -6.22
C SER A 266 9.75 -6.81 -4.97
N GLU A 267 10.85 -6.10 -4.71
CA GLU A 267 11.57 -6.26 -3.44
C GLU A 267 10.68 -5.96 -2.23
N SER A 268 9.73 -5.03 -2.37
CA SER A 268 8.74 -4.72 -1.33
C SER A 268 7.77 -5.88 -1.09
N ASP A 269 7.34 -6.56 -2.17
CA ASP A 269 6.51 -7.77 -2.07
C ASP A 269 7.29 -8.91 -1.41
N LEU A 270 8.56 -9.10 -1.77
CA LEU A 270 9.42 -10.11 -1.18
C LEU A 270 9.69 -9.85 0.31
N LEU A 271 9.95 -8.60 0.71
CA LEU A 271 10.04 -8.22 2.12
C LEU A 271 8.76 -8.59 2.90
N GLY A 272 7.59 -8.31 2.32
CA GLY A 272 6.32 -8.68 2.93
C GLY A 272 6.11 -10.20 3.05
N LEU A 273 6.59 -10.98 2.07
CA LEU A 273 6.55 -12.44 2.15
C LEU A 273 7.55 -12.98 3.19
N MET A 274 8.75 -12.44 3.27
CA MET A 274 9.76 -12.83 4.27
C MET A 274 9.26 -12.56 5.69
N GLU A 275 8.69 -11.38 5.95
CA GLU A 275 8.04 -11.02 7.22
C GLU A 275 6.88 -11.96 7.54
N LYS A 276 5.97 -12.20 6.58
CA LYS A 276 4.83 -13.11 6.74
C LYS A 276 5.26 -14.54 7.09
N HIS A 277 6.38 -15.00 6.54
CA HIS A 277 6.88 -16.36 6.71
C HIS A 277 7.94 -16.48 7.82
N GLY A 278 8.24 -15.40 8.54
CA GLY A 278 9.18 -15.43 9.67
C GLY A 278 10.60 -15.83 9.28
N ILE A 279 11.09 -15.35 8.14
CA ILE A 279 12.48 -15.57 7.69
C ILE A 279 13.21 -14.26 7.46
N GLY A 280 14.50 -14.24 7.75
CA GLY A 280 15.31 -13.03 7.69
C GLY A 280 15.01 -12.06 8.84
N THR A 281 14.68 -12.58 10.03
CA THR A 281 14.52 -11.79 11.28
C THR A 281 15.80 -11.04 11.64
N ASP A 282 15.73 -10.18 12.65
CA ASP A 282 16.87 -9.36 13.12
C ASP A 282 17.48 -8.48 11.99
N ALA A 283 16.59 -7.86 11.21
CA ALA A 283 16.94 -6.97 10.10
C ALA A 283 17.89 -7.58 9.05
N SER A 284 17.87 -8.91 8.86
CA SER A 284 18.72 -9.62 7.89
C SER A 284 18.10 -9.77 6.50
N MET A 285 16.80 -9.47 6.33
CA MET A 285 16.09 -9.58 5.03
C MET A 285 16.80 -8.84 3.89
N ALA A 286 17.29 -7.61 4.13
CA ALA A 286 17.97 -6.82 3.11
C ALA A 286 19.21 -7.53 2.55
N THR A 287 19.97 -8.20 3.42
CA THR A 287 21.16 -8.97 3.05
C THR A 287 20.80 -10.20 2.24
N HIS A 288 19.76 -10.94 2.63
CA HIS A 288 19.30 -12.12 1.89
C HIS A 288 18.79 -11.76 0.49
N ILE A 289 18.05 -10.65 0.35
CA ILE A 289 17.59 -10.15 -0.95
C ILE A 289 18.79 -9.73 -1.82
N ASN A 290 19.75 -9.00 -1.25
CA ASN A 290 20.96 -8.60 -1.97
C ASN A 290 21.78 -9.82 -2.45
N ASN A 291 21.90 -10.85 -1.61
CA ASN A 291 22.65 -12.07 -1.91
C ASN A 291 22.16 -12.81 -3.16
N ILE A 292 20.84 -12.88 -3.38
CA ILE A 292 20.27 -13.57 -4.55
C ILE A 292 20.41 -12.72 -5.83
N CYS A 293 20.45 -11.40 -5.70
CA CYS A 293 20.76 -10.48 -6.80
C CYS A 293 22.24 -10.56 -7.19
N GLU A 294 23.17 -10.50 -6.23
CA GLU A 294 24.62 -10.57 -6.47
C GLU A 294 25.04 -11.92 -7.08
N ARG A 295 24.39 -13.02 -6.68
CA ARG A 295 24.61 -14.35 -7.25
C ARG A 295 23.94 -14.56 -8.60
N ASN A 296 23.27 -13.55 -9.14
CA ASN A 296 22.56 -13.60 -10.43
C ASN A 296 21.52 -14.73 -10.50
N TYR A 297 20.86 -15.04 -9.38
CA TYR A 297 19.69 -15.92 -9.35
C TYR A 297 18.42 -15.19 -9.76
N VAL A 298 18.40 -13.88 -9.54
CA VAL A 298 17.37 -12.95 -9.99
C VAL A 298 18.03 -11.72 -10.61
N SER A 299 17.36 -11.10 -11.57
CA SER A 299 17.71 -9.79 -12.14
C SER A 299 16.65 -8.75 -11.80
N LEU A 300 17.07 -7.52 -11.52
CA LEU A 300 16.15 -6.41 -11.30
C LEU A 300 15.64 -5.87 -12.63
N VAL A 301 14.32 -5.81 -12.79
CA VAL A 301 13.63 -5.19 -13.93
C VAL A 301 12.85 -3.94 -13.49
N SER A 302 12.06 -3.37 -14.39
CA SER A 302 11.27 -2.16 -14.13
C SER A 302 10.46 -2.26 -12.83
N ASN A 303 10.34 -1.13 -12.13
CA ASN A 303 9.68 -1.04 -10.82
C ASN A 303 10.28 -1.97 -9.75
N ARG A 304 11.60 -2.22 -9.81
CA ARG A 304 12.36 -3.03 -8.85
C ARG A 304 11.78 -4.43 -8.64
N ARG A 305 11.33 -5.05 -9.73
CA ARG A 305 10.84 -6.43 -9.73
C ARG A 305 11.98 -7.42 -9.92
N LEU A 306 11.88 -8.57 -9.26
CA LEU A 306 12.87 -9.62 -9.22
C LEU A 306 12.49 -10.70 -10.23
N GLU A 307 13.07 -10.64 -11.42
CA GLU A 307 12.88 -11.67 -12.46
C GLU A 307 13.86 -12.83 -12.25
N PRO A 308 13.41 -14.07 -12.03
CA PRO A 308 14.30 -15.22 -11.87
C PRO A 308 15.10 -15.51 -13.14
N THR A 309 16.41 -15.68 -13.00
CA THR A 309 17.27 -16.11 -14.12
C THR A 309 17.07 -17.60 -14.41
N LYS A 310 17.55 -18.07 -15.56
CA LYS A 310 17.51 -19.50 -15.90
C LYS A 310 18.17 -20.37 -14.81
N LEU A 311 19.29 -19.91 -14.25
CA LEU A 311 19.99 -20.60 -13.18
C LEU A 311 19.15 -20.64 -11.90
N GLY A 312 18.57 -19.49 -11.49
CA GLY A 312 17.71 -19.43 -10.30
C GLY A 312 16.51 -20.37 -10.40
N VAL A 313 15.82 -20.40 -11.55
CA VAL A 313 14.69 -21.30 -11.80
C VAL A 313 15.12 -22.77 -11.73
N CYS A 314 16.22 -23.15 -12.39
CA CYS A 314 16.70 -24.53 -12.39
C CYS A 314 17.08 -25.01 -10.99
N LEU A 315 17.74 -24.17 -10.18
CA LEU A 315 18.09 -24.51 -8.81
C LEU A 315 16.85 -24.77 -7.96
N VAL A 316 15.89 -23.83 -7.97
CA VAL A 316 14.66 -23.96 -7.18
C VAL A 316 13.86 -25.18 -7.60
N HIS A 317 13.66 -25.41 -8.90
CA HIS A 317 12.92 -26.59 -9.38
C HIS A 317 13.65 -27.90 -9.06
N GLY A 318 14.98 -27.93 -9.18
CA GLY A 318 15.79 -29.10 -8.85
C GLY A 318 15.72 -29.44 -7.37
N TYR A 319 15.89 -28.46 -6.48
CA TYR A 319 15.76 -28.69 -5.03
C TYR A 319 14.34 -29.10 -4.64
N MET A 320 13.31 -28.48 -5.20
CA MET A 320 11.91 -28.84 -4.93
C MET A 320 11.57 -30.29 -5.30
N GLN A 321 12.24 -30.85 -6.31
CA GLN A 321 12.07 -32.26 -6.69
C GLN A 321 12.79 -33.24 -5.76
N ILE A 322 13.89 -32.81 -5.13
CA ILE A 322 14.67 -33.63 -4.20
C ILE A 322 14.04 -33.58 -2.81
N ASP A 323 13.84 -32.37 -2.29
CA ASP A 323 13.28 -32.11 -0.97
C ASP A 323 12.67 -30.70 -0.94
N PRO A 324 11.32 -30.58 -0.89
CA PRO A 324 10.63 -29.29 -0.80
C PRO A 324 11.06 -28.41 0.38
N ASP A 325 11.51 -29.00 1.49
CA ASP A 325 11.92 -28.26 2.69
C ASP A 325 13.23 -27.47 2.49
N LEU A 326 13.97 -27.74 1.40
CA LEU A 326 15.13 -26.93 0.99
C LEU A 326 14.75 -25.60 0.33
N VAL A 327 13.48 -25.45 -0.08
CA VAL A 327 12.96 -24.24 -0.75
C VAL A 327 11.89 -23.54 0.09
N LEU A 328 11.00 -24.31 0.71
CA LEU A 328 9.94 -23.76 1.54
C LEU A 328 10.53 -23.08 2.79
N PRO A 329 9.93 -21.97 3.26
CA PRO A 329 10.50 -21.18 4.36
C PRO A 329 10.36 -21.86 5.74
N SER A 330 9.61 -22.96 5.84
CA SER A 330 9.21 -23.63 7.09
C SER A 330 10.40 -24.00 7.99
N VAL A 331 11.41 -24.66 7.42
CA VAL A 331 12.60 -25.09 8.17
C VAL A 331 13.39 -23.88 8.65
N ARG A 332 13.60 -22.89 7.77
CA ARG A 332 14.35 -21.68 8.12
C ARG A 332 13.64 -20.88 9.21
N ALA A 333 12.34 -20.70 9.10
CA ALA A 333 11.54 -20.00 10.11
C ALA A 333 11.61 -20.70 11.48
N SER A 334 11.59 -22.04 11.48
CA SER A 334 11.74 -22.82 12.71
C SER A 334 13.12 -22.62 13.34
N ILE A 335 14.17 -22.55 12.52
CA ILE A 335 15.54 -22.29 13.00
C ILE A 335 15.64 -20.87 13.58
N GLU A 336 15.11 -19.85 12.92
CA GLU A 336 15.15 -18.47 13.42
C GLU A 336 14.38 -18.34 14.74
N ALA A 337 13.18 -18.94 14.85
CA ALA A 337 12.43 -18.98 16.10
C ALA A 337 13.21 -19.67 17.25
N LEU A 338 13.98 -20.73 16.95
CA LEU A 338 14.84 -21.37 17.96
C LEU A 338 16.01 -20.48 18.38
N VAL A 339 16.58 -19.69 17.46
CA VAL A 339 17.62 -18.70 17.78
C VAL A 339 17.06 -17.63 18.70
N ASP A 340 15.84 -17.15 18.45
CA ASP A 340 15.18 -16.17 19.32
C ASP A 340 14.95 -16.71 20.73
N VAL A 341 14.58 -17.99 20.86
CA VAL A 341 14.43 -18.66 22.17
C VAL A 341 15.75 -18.74 22.93
N ILE A 342 16.88 -18.90 22.23
CA ILE A 342 18.22 -18.92 22.86
C ILE A 342 18.64 -17.52 23.33
N ALA A 343 18.20 -16.47 22.65
CA ALA A 343 18.55 -15.09 22.99
C ALA A 343 17.79 -14.53 24.21
N GLN A 344 16.68 -15.17 24.62
CA GLN A 344 15.85 -14.80 25.78
C GLN A 344 16.43 -15.29 27.11
#